data_AF-A0A2X2BN88-F1
#
_entry.id   AF-A0A2X2BN88-F1
#
_cell.length_a   1.000
_cell.length_b   1.000
_cell.length_c   1.000
_cell.angle_alpha   90.00
_cell.angle_beta   90.00
_cell.angle_gamma   90.00
#
_symmetry.space_group_name_H-M   'P 1'
#
loop_
_entity.id
_entity.type
_entity.pdbx_description
1 polymer ?
#
loop_
_entity_poly.entity_id
_entity_poly.type
_entity_poly.pdbx_seq_one_letter_code
_entity_poly.pdbx_strand_id
1 'polypeptide(L)'
;MLVLPRISFKNSGVWRVIKLMGPAILGVSVSQISLIINTIFASFLVSGSVSWMYYADRLMELPTGVLGVALGTILLPSLSKSFASGNTQEYQKLMDWGLRLCFFIGFTLYLGFSFIIRPFNHFVISIW
;
A
#
# COMPACT_ATOMS: atom_id res chain seq x y z
N MET A 1 15.66 -2.29 -34.71
CA MET A 1 15.95 -3.74 -34.56
C MET A 1 15.64 -4.13 -33.12
N LEU A 2 14.48 -4.76 -32.87
CA LEU A 2 14.10 -5.23 -31.53
C LEU A 2 14.88 -6.52 -31.24
N VAL A 3 15.84 -6.44 -30.33
CA VAL A 3 16.61 -7.59 -29.86
C VAL A 3 15.68 -8.47 -29.02
N LEU A 4 15.29 -9.64 -29.55
CA LEU A 4 14.48 -10.62 -28.83
C LEU A 4 15.28 -11.17 -27.63
N PRO A 5 14.70 -11.18 -26.42
CA PRO A 5 15.39 -11.64 -25.22
C PRO A 5 15.67 -13.15 -25.31
N ARG A 6 16.96 -13.53 -25.41
CA ARG A 6 17.39 -14.93 -25.27
C ARG A 6 17.25 -15.35 -23.79
N ILE A 7 16.17 -16.05 -23.48
CA ILE A 7 15.95 -16.68 -22.17
C ILE A 7 16.95 -17.84 -22.02
N SER A 8 18.12 -17.57 -21.44
CA SER A 8 19.11 -18.59 -21.11
C SER A 8 18.93 -19.04 -19.66
N PHE A 9 18.30 -20.19 -19.45
CA PHE A 9 18.04 -20.82 -18.15
C PHE A 9 19.33 -21.22 -17.38
N LYS A 10 20.51 -21.06 -17.98
CA LYS A 10 21.81 -21.40 -17.40
C LYS A 10 22.50 -20.23 -16.69
N ASN A 11 21.91 -19.03 -16.72
CA ASN A 11 22.52 -17.84 -16.14
C ASN A 11 22.12 -17.69 -14.66
N SER A 12 23.10 -17.56 -13.76
CA SER A 12 22.89 -17.46 -12.31
C SER A 12 21.96 -16.29 -11.90
N GLY A 13 21.92 -15.24 -12.71
CA GLY A 13 20.99 -14.12 -12.56
C GLY A 13 19.52 -14.51 -12.70
N VAL A 14 19.17 -15.42 -13.62
CA VAL A 14 17.77 -15.87 -13.82
C VAL A 14 17.29 -16.66 -12.62
N TRP A 15 18.13 -17.55 -12.08
CA TRP A 15 17.81 -18.30 -10.85
C TRP A 15 17.68 -17.40 -9.63
N ARG A 16 18.50 -16.34 -9.51
CA ARG A 16 18.37 -15.33 -8.45
C ARG A 16 17.06 -14.57 -8.56
N VAL A 17 16.67 -14.18 -9.76
CA VAL A 17 15.38 -13.51 -10.03
C VAL A 17 14.22 -14.44 -9.70
N ILE A 18 14.22 -15.69 -10.16
CA ILE A 18 13.16 -16.67 -9.85
C ILE A 18 13.04 -16.91 -8.35
N LYS A 19 14.16 -17.03 -7.62
CA LYS A 19 14.18 -17.23 -6.16
C LYS A 19 13.63 -16.02 -5.39
N LEU A 20 13.77 -14.81 -5.93
CA LEU A 20 13.18 -13.59 -5.36
C LEU A 20 11.72 -13.39 -5.79
N MET A 21 11.38 -13.75 -7.02
CA MET A 21 10.03 -13.64 -7.58
C MET A 21 9.07 -14.67 -6.98
N GLY A 22 9.53 -15.88 -6.67
CA GLY A 22 8.71 -16.92 -6.03
C GLY A 22 7.95 -16.42 -4.79
N PRO A 23 8.64 -15.93 -3.75
CA PRO A 23 7.98 -15.38 -2.55
C PRO A 23 7.19 -14.10 -2.85
N ALA A 24 7.63 -13.26 -3.80
CA ALA A 24 6.89 -12.06 -4.19
C ALA A 24 5.54 -12.40 -4.84
N ILE A 25 5.49 -13.37 -5.75
CA ILE A 25 4.26 -13.82 -6.43
C ILE A 25 3.30 -14.45 -5.43
N LEU A 26 3.80 -15.26 -4.49
CA LEU A 26 2.96 -15.82 -3.43
C LEU A 26 2.37 -14.71 -2.55
N GLY A 27 3.14 -13.68 -2.19
CA GLY A 27 2.65 -12.53 -1.44
C GLY A 27 1.56 -11.75 -2.19
N VAL A 28 1.78 -11.46 -3.48
CA VAL A 28 0.80 -10.73 -4.30
C VAL A 28 -0.48 -11.55 -4.54
N SER A 29 -0.36 -12.86 -4.73
CA SER A 29 -1.50 -13.75 -4.97
C SER A 29 -2.54 -13.70 -3.84
N VAL A 30 -2.11 -13.53 -2.59
CA VAL A 30 -3.03 -13.41 -1.44
C VAL A 30 -3.95 -12.20 -1.58
N SER A 31 -3.41 -11.04 -1.97
CA SER A 31 -4.20 -9.82 -2.16
C SER A 31 -5.25 -9.97 -3.27
N GLN A 32 -4.90 -10.66 -4.36
CA GLN A 32 -5.81 -10.93 -5.47
C GLN A 32 -6.94 -11.88 -5.05
N ILE A 33 -6.63 -12.89 -4.24
CA ILE A 33 -7.64 -13.80 -3.69
C ILE A 33 -8.61 -13.02 -2.78
N SER A 34 -8.10 -12.14 -1.91
CA SER A 34 -8.94 -11.30 -1.05
C SER A 34 -9.92 -10.42 -1.87
N LEU A 35 -9.47 -9.85 -2.98
CA LEU A 35 -10.33 -9.06 -3.87
C LEU A 35 -11.43 -9.91 -4.52
N ILE A 36 -11.10 -11.12 -4.99
CA ILE A 36 -12.09 -12.03 -5.57
C ILE A 36 -13.13 -12.40 -4.52
N ILE A 37 -12.71 -12.73 -3.31
CA ILE A 37 -13.60 -13.05 -2.20
C ILE A 37 -14.51 -11.85 -1.86
N ASN A 38 -13.94 -10.65 -1.72
CA ASN A 38 -14.71 -9.42 -1.48
C ASN A 38 -15.74 -9.17 -2.60
N THR A 39 -15.38 -9.42 -3.85
CA THR A 39 -16.29 -9.27 -5.00
C THR A 39 -17.42 -10.29 -4.98
N ILE A 40 -17.13 -11.54 -4.60
CA ILE A 40 -18.15 -12.58 -4.44
C ILE A 40 -19.15 -12.19 -3.34
N PHE A 41 -18.66 -11.76 -2.17
CA PHE A 41 -19.54 -11.27 -1.10
C PHE A 41 -20.34 -10.05 -1.52
N ALA A 42 -19.72 -9.07 -2.18
CA ALA A 42 -20.40 -7.86 -2.64
C ALA A 42 -21.47 -8.16 -3.71
N SER A 43 -21.31 -9.23 -4.50
CA SER A 43 -22.30 -9.69 -5.48
C SER A 43 -23.55 -10.30 -4.84
N PHE A 44 -23.44 -10.79 -3.59
CA PHE A 44 -24.59 -11.26 -2.81
C PHE A 44 -25.30 -10.14 -2.04
N LEU A 45 -24.71 -8.94 -1.94
CA LEU A 45 -25.32 -7.75 -1.33
C LEU A 45 -26.08 -6.90 -2.39
N VAL A 46 -27.07 -6.13 -1.92
CA VAL A 46 -27.97 -5.30 -2.75
C VAL A 46 -27.20 -4.42 -3.75
N SER A 47 -27.77 -4.26 -4.96
CA SER A 47 -27.24 -3.47 -6.07
C SER A 47 -26.75 -2.08 -5.61
N GLY A 48 -25.48 -1.76 -5.89
CA GLY A 48 -24.82 -0.50 -5.49
C GLY A 48 -23.67 -0.65 -4.48
N SER A 49 -23.60 -1.78 -3.76
CA SER A 49 -22.54 -2.04 -2.76
C SER A 49 -21.13 -2.05 -3.36
N VAL A 50 -21.00 -2.58 -4.59
CA VAL A 50 -19.73 -2.60 -5.35
C VAL A 50 -19.27 -1.18 -5.69
N SER A 51 -20.18 -0.29 -6.06
CA SER A 51 -19.85 1.10 -6.38
C SER A 51 -19.40 1.87 -5.14
N TRP A 52 -20.08 1.71 -4.00
CA TRP A 52 -19.66 2.30 -2.72
C TRP A 52 -18.29 1.79 -2.26
N MET A 53 -18.04 0.50 -2.40
CA MET A 53 -16.74 -0.11 -2.07
C MET A 53 -15.63 0.39 -3.00
N TYR A 54 -15.90 0.53 -4.29
CA TYR A 54 -14.96 1.11 -5.24
C TYR A 54 -14.61 2.58 -4.93
N TYR A 55 -15.62 3.40 -4.57
CA TYR A 55 -15.38 4.78 -4.13
C TYR A 55 -14.58 4.83 -2.82
N ALA A 56 -14.85 3.94 -1.88
CA ALA A 56 -14.09 3.84 -0.63
C ALA A 56 -12.63 3.46 -0.88
N ASP A 57 -12.37 2.48 -1.76
CA ASP A 57 -11.01 2.05 -2.12
C ASP A 57 -10.21 3.20 -2.76
N ARG A 58 -10.80 3.92 -3.73
CA ARG A 58 -10.16 5.09 -4.36
C ARG A 58 -9.84 6.18 -3.34
N LEU A 59 -10.77 6.44 -2.41
CA LEU A 59 -10.60 7.44 -1.36
C LEU A 59 -9.52 7.04 -0.34
N MET A 60 -9.30 5.74 -0.12
CA MET A 60 -8.19 5.22 0.69
C MET A 60 -6.83 5.24 -0.03
N GLU A 61 -6.82 5.02 -1.34
CA GLU A 61 -5.59 5.05 -2.16
C GLU A 61 -4.94 6.45 -2.18
N LEU A 62 -5.74 7.52 -2.21
CA LEU A 62 -5.24 8.90 -2.25
C LEU A 62 -4.34 9.27 -1.05
N PRO A 63 -4.81 9.22 0.21
CA PRO A 63 -3.98 9.53 1.36
C PRO A 63 -2.82 8.53 1.49
N THR A 64 -3.07 7.23 1.26
CA THR A 64 -2.02 6.21 1.34
C THR A 64 -0.89 6.48 0.34
N GLY A 65 -1.23 6.85 -0.90
CA GLY A 65 -0.26 7.19 -1.94
C GLY A 65 0.57 8.43 -1.59
N VAL A 66 -0.10 9.51 -1.16
CA VAL A 66 0.59 10.77 -0.78
C VAL A 66 1.54 10.55 0.40
N LEU A 67 1.10 9.86 1.45
CA LEU A 67 1.94 9.55 2.61
C LEU A 67 3.09 8.60 2.25
N GLY A 68 2.80 7.57 1.46
CA GLY A 68 3.79 6.60 1.02
C GLY A 68 4.94 7.27 0.26
N VAL A 69 4.61 8.19 -0.65
CA VAL A 69 5.61 8.96 -1.41
C VAL A 69 6.36 9.95 -0.50
N ALA A 70 5.66 10.69 0.36
CA ALA A 70 6.29 11.66 1.25
C ALA A 70 7.27 10.99 2.23
N LEU A 71 6.85 9.89 2.87
CA LEU A 71 7.71 9.12 3.77
C LEU A 71 8.82 8.41 2.99
N GLY A 72 8.52 7.79 1.85
CA GLY A 72 9.51 7.10 1.03
C GLY A 72 10.62 8.00 0.51
N THR A 73 10.33 9.27 0.19
CA THR A 73 11.33 10.22 -0.31
C THR A 73 12.26 10.76 0.78
N ILE A 74 11.80 10.84 2.04
CA ILE A 74 12.58 11.42 3.14
C ILE A 74 13.23 10.33 3.99
N LEU A 75 12.45 9.31 4.38
CA LEU A 75 12.87 8.28 5.34
C LEU A 75 13.82 7.28 4.71
N LEU A 76 13.54 6.85 3.47
CA LEU A 76 14.28 5.81 2.79
C LEU A 76 15.75 6.20 2.53
N PRO A 77 16.08 7.36 1.93
CA PRO A 77 17.47 7.76 1.74
C PRO A 77 18.20 7.99 3.08
N SER A 78 17.50 8.52 4.08
CA SER A 78 18.08 8.75 5.43
C SER A 78 18.43 7.42 6.11
N LEU A 79 17.54 6.43 6.06
CA LEU A 79 17.79 5.09 6.58
C LEU A 79 18.88 4.36 5.79
N SER A 80 18.88 4.44 4.45
CA SER A 80 19.95 3.85 3.63
C SER A 80 21.33 4.45 3.96
N LYS A 81 21.41 5.77 4.17
CA LYS A 81 22.65 6.45 4.55
C LYS A 81 23.12 6.03 5.94
N SER A 82 22.22 5.98 6.92
CA SER A 82 22.54 5.57 8.29
C SER A 82 22.90 4.07 8.41
N PHE A 83 22.31 3.22 7.57
CA PHE A 83 22.66 1.80 7.50
C PHE A 83 24.04 1.61 6.87
N ALA A 84 24.34 2.33 5.79
CA ALA A 84 25.64 2.25 5.11
C ALA A 84 26.80 2.80 5.96
N SER A 85 26.56 3.78 6.84
CA SER A 85 27.57 4.32 7.76
C SER A 85 27.80 3.47 9.01
N GLY A 86 27.04 2.40 9.22
CA GLY A 86 27.15 1.53 10.40
C GLY A 86 26.71 2.19 11.72
N ASN A 87 26.08 3.36 11.67
CA ASN A 87 25.65 4.09 12.86
C ASN A 87 24.29 3.58 13.37
N THR A 88 24.31 2.47 14.11
CA THR A 88 23.10 1.79 14.61
C THR A 88 22.23 2.69 15.49
N GLN A 89 22.83 3.62 16.24
CA GLN A 89 22.08 4.54 17.11
C GLN A 89 21.27 5.57 16.31
N GLU A 90 21.83 6.09 15.23
CA GLU A 90 21.15 7.00 14.32
C GLU A 90 20.03 6.28 13.55
N TYR A 91 20.28 5.03 13.14
CA TYR A 91 19.28 4.19 12.48
C TYR A 91 18.06 3.94 13.39
N GLN A 92 18.29 3.59 14.65
CA GLN A 92 17.21 3.39 15.62
C GLN A 92 16.40 4.66 15.85
N LYS A 93 17.06 5.83 15.98
CA LYS A 93 16.38 7.12 16.12
C LYS A 93 15.56 7.48 14.88
N LEU A 94 16.10 7.26 13.68
CA LEU A 94 15.40 7.50 12.41
C LEU A 94 14.18 6.58 12.26
N MET A 95 14.31 5.31 12.63
CA MET A 95 13.21 4.35 12.61
C MET A 95 12.10 4.73 13.59
N ASP A 96 12.46 5.04 14.83
CA ASP A 96 11.52 5.51 15.86
C ASP A 96 10.82 6.80 15.45
N TRP A 97 11.56 7.74 14.86
CA TRP A 97 11.01 8.98 14.36
C TRP A 97 10.03 8.72 13.21
N GLY A 98 10.41 7.87 12.25
CA GLY A 98 9.55 7.48 11.13
C GLY A 98 8.27 6.80 11.59
N LEU A 99 8.37 5.85 12.54
CA LEU A 99 7.20 5.17 13.11
C LEU A 99 6.29 6.15 13.84
N ARG A 100 6.83 7.03 14.69
CA ARG A 100 6.03 8.08 15.37
C ARG A 100 5.31 8.96 14.37
N LEU A 101 5.98 9.33 13.28
CA LEU A 101 5.40 10.18 12.23
C LEU A 101 4.29 9.45 11.46
N CYS A 102 4.47 8.16 11.14
CA CYS A 102 3.42 7.30 10.58
C CYS A 102 2.19 7.24 11.49
N PHE A 103 2.38 7.01 12.79
CA PHE A 103 1.28 6.96 13.76
C PHE A 103 0.58 8.31 13.90
N PHE A 104 1.34 9.40 13.99
CA PHE A 104 0.78 10.74 14.16
C PHE A 104 -0.07 11.16 12.96
N ILE A 105 0.43 10.93 11.74
CA ILE A 105 -0.33 11.26 10.54
C ILE A 105 -1.51 10.29 10.35
N GLY A 106 -1.31 8.99 10.55
CA GLY A 106 -2.39 8.01 10.48
C GLY A 106 -3.53 8.33 11.43
N PHE A 107 -3.19 8.74 12.66
CA PHE A 107 -4.16 9.18 13.66
C PHE A 107 -4.91 10.45 13.25
N THR A 108 -4.21 11.47 12.74
CA THR A 108 -4.82 12.71 12.22
C THR A 108 -5.79 12.40 11.07
N LEU A 109 -5.39 11.54 10.14
CA LEU A 109 -6.24 11.19 9.00
C LEU A 109 -7.46 10.39 9.45
N TYR A 110 -7.29 9.44 10.36
CA TYR A 110 -8.41 8.69 10.93
C TYR A 110 -9.43 9.61 11.59
N LEU A 111 -8.97 10.60 12.39
CA LEU A 111 -9.84 11.60 12.99
C LEU A 111 -10.54 12.47 11.94
N GLY A 112 -9.81 12.93 10.92
CA GLY A 112 -10.36 13.74 9.83
C GLY A 112 -11.44 13.01 9.06
N PHE A 113 -11.19 11.75 8.66
CA PHE A 113 -12.19 10.92 7.99
C PHE A 113 -13.38 10.61 8.90
N SER A 114 -13.16 10.31 10.18
CA SER A 114 -14.26 10.04 11.13
C SER A 114 -15.21 11.23 11.28
N PHE A 115 -14.68 12.46 11.21
CA PHE A 115 -15.48 13.68 11.26
C PHE A 115 -16.29 13.89 9.97
N ILE A 116 -15.68 13.62 8.80
CA ILE A 116 -16.30 13.79 7.46
C ILE A 116 -17.35 12.71 7.15
N ILE A 117 -17.17 11.48 7.64
CA ILE A 117 -18.10 10.37 7.36
C ILE A 117 -19.49 10.60 7.97
N ARG A 118 -19.58 11.27 9.12
CA ARG A 118 -20.85 11.56 9.80
C ARG A 118 -21.81 12.42 8.96
N PRO A 119 -21.43 13.60 8.42
CA PRO A 119 -22.30 14.39 7.55
C PRO A 119 -22.55 13.71 6.21
N PHE A 120 -21.58 12.95 5.68
CA PHE A 120 -21.73 12.24 4.41
C PHE A 120 -22.87 11.22 4.45
N ASN A 121 -22.95 10.41 5.51
CA ASN A 121 -24.01 9.41 5.65
C ASN A 121 -25.40 10.05 5.75
N HIS A 122 -25.51 11.22 6.40
CA HIS A 122 -26.77 11.95 6.52
C HIS A 122 -27.23 12.59 5.19
N PHE A 123 -26.28 13.00 4.34
CA PHE A 123 -26.57 13.55 3.01
C PHE A 123 -27.06 12.48 2.03
N VAL A 124 -26.49 11.27 2.09
CA VAL A 124 -26.91 10.14 1.24
C VAL A 124 -28.33 9.66 1.59
N ILE A 125 -28.69 9.66 2.87
CA ILE A 125 -30.03 9.26 3.33
C ILE A 125 -31.09 10.32 2.99
N SER A 126 -30.73 11.61 2.86
CA SER A 126 -31.70 12.67 2.49
C SER A 126 -31.95 12.81 0.98
N ILE A 127 -31.19 12.09 0.16
CA ILE A 127 -31.32 12.05 -1.31
C ILE A 127 -32.21 10.89 -1.78
N TRP A 128 -32.50 9.93 -0.90
CA TRP A 128 -33.49 8.87 -1.07
C TRP A 128 -34.77 9.19 -0.30
#